data_AF-A0A816HE39-F1
#
_entry.id   AF-A0A816HE39-F1
#
_cell.length_a   1.000
_cell.length_b   1.000
_cell.length_c   1.000
_cell.angle_alpha   90.00
_cell.angle_beta   90.00
_cell.angle_gamma   90.00
#
_symmetry.space_group_name_H-M   'P 1'
#
loop_
_entity.id
_entity.type
_entity.pdbx_description
1 polymer ?
#
loop_
_entity_poly.entity_id
_entity_poly.type
_entity_poly.pdbx_seq_one_letter_code
_entity_poly.pdbx_strand_id
1 'polypeptide(L)'
;MNIEEFLQWFNSIGVHTDNVTVSYSDHHGFGLYSCQPSIEKDSVVLSIPEAIFIKPSYQIEDFSGFEHIILHLLQEKSHPYVKFLRSISCIPSWRRFSTEQYPRQLTNPMKKHLEKYNQSRHKFAQYNDEEFLWAYYAINTRCVHFDMERDSKEQDDNLCLIPYLDFVNHSVQPNTIS
;
A
#
# COMPACT_ATOMS: atom_id res chain seq x y z
N MET A 1 9.32 -9.63 10.20
CA MET A 1 9.87 -8.36 10.65
C MET A 1 8.81 -7.72 11.52
N ASN A 2 9.13 -7.38 12.76
CA ASN A 2 8.19 -6.66 13.62
C ASN A 2 8.24 -5.15 13.32
N ILE A 3 7.37 -4.37 13.98
CA ILE A 3 7.32 -2.92 13.76
C ILE A 3 8.60 -2.22 14.20
N GLU A 4 9.23 -2.65 15.30
CA GLU A 4 10.46 -2.03 15.82
C GLU A 4 11.63 -2.17 14.83
N GLU A 5 11.82 -3.38 14.28
CA GLU A 5 12.82 -3.66 13.24
C GLU A 5 12.55 -2.84 11.97
N PHE A 6 11.28 -2.68 11.59
CA PHE A 6 10.90 -1.88 10.44
C PHE A 6 11.23 -0.39 10.64
N LEU A 7 10.90 0.16 11.81
CA LEU A 7 11.21 1.54 12.17
C LEU A 7 12.72 1.78 12.27
N GLN A 8 13.49 0.83 12.79
CA GLN A 8 14.95 0.90 12.81
C GLN A 8 15.56 0.91 11.40
N TRP A 9 15.06 0.07 10.50
CA TRP A 9 15.45 0.11 9.10
C TRP A 9 15.10 1.46 8.47
N PHE A 10 13.91 1.99 8.75
CA PHE A 10 13.44 3.26 8.21
C PHE A 10 14.30 4.46 8.67
N ASN A 11 14.74 4.46 9.92
CA ASN A 11 15.66 5.47 10.44
C ASN A 11 17.06 5.34 9.81
N SER A 12 17.51 4.11 9.52
CA SER A 12 18.86 3.88 8.97
C SER A 12 19.02 4.33 7.51
N ILE A 13 17.91 4.49 6.78
CA ILE A 13 17.86 5.04 5.42
C ILE A 13 17.65 6.57 5.39
N GLY A 14 17.71 7.23 6.54
CA GLY A 14 17.71 8.70 6.65
C GLY A 14 16.32 9.33 6.66
N VAL A 15 15.26 8.59 7.01
CA VAL A 15 13.95 9.21 7.21
C VAL A 15 13.83 9.78 8.61
N HIS A 16 13.41 11.04 8.69
CA HIS A 16 13.20 11.75 9.94
C HIS A 16 11.77 11.55 10.44
N THR A 17 11.63 11.01 11.66
CA THR A 17 10.33 10.74 12.29
C THR A 17 10.17 11.50 13.60
N ASP A 18 10.91 12.58 13.82
CA ASP A 18 11.00 13.25 15.14
C ASP A 18 9.64 13.78 15.65
N ASN A 19 8.73 14.08 14.72
CA ASN A 19 7.40 14.64 15.04
C ASN A 19 6.29 13.61 15.07
N VAL A 20 6.57 12.36 14.71
CA VAL A 20 5.55 11.33 14.53
C VAL A 20 5.99 9.99 15.09
N THR A 21 5.02 9.21 15.56
CA THR A 21 5.25 7.84 16.04
C THR A 21 4.21 6.90 15.46
N VAL A 22 4.61 5.65 15.26
CA VAL A 22 3.69 4.60 14.84
C VAL A 22 3.17 3.88 16.07
N SER A 23 1.85 3.87 16.25
CA SER A 23 1.19 3.15 17.33
C SER A 23 0.13 2.19 16.79
N TYR A 24 -0.15 1.12 17.53
CA TYR A 24 -1.20 0.17 17.20
C TYR A 24 -2.51 0.48 17.94
N SER A 25 -3.63 0.32 17.26
CA SER A 25 -4.98 0.38 17.82
C SER A 25 -5.79 -0.83 17.36
N ASP A 26 -6.61 -1.40 18.24
CA ASP A 26 -7.49 -2.53 17.92
C ASP A 26 -8.53 -2.19 16.83
N HIS A 27 -8.85 -0.91 16.64
CA HIS A 27 -9.87 -0.49 15.68
C HIS A 27 -9.33 -0.24 14.27
N HIS A 28 -8.07 0.18 14.15
CA HIS A 28 -7.51 0.69 12.88
C HIS A 28 -6.16 0.05 12.52
N GLY A 29 -5.63 -0.84 13.37
CA GLY A 29 -4.28 -1.39 13.20
C GLY A 29 -3.21 -0.36 13.52
N PHE A 30 -2.11 -0.37 12.76
CA PHE A 30 -1.05 0.64 12.89
C PHE A 30 -1.50 1.99 12.33
N GLY A 31 -1.15 3.06 13.03
CA GLY A 31 -1.41 4.43 12.62
C GLY A 31 -0.25 5.35 12.97
N LEU A 32 -0.16 6.46 12.24
CA LEU A 32 0.79 7.53 12.50
C LEU A 32 0.18 8.59 13.43
N TYR A 33 0.87 8.91 14.51
CA TYR A 33 0.42 9.83 15.55
C TYR A 33 1.45 10.94 15.77
N SER A 34 0.99 12.14 16.08
CA SER A 34 1.86 13.25 16.48
C SER A 34 2.54 12.96 17.82
N CYS A 35 3.85 13.21 17.91
CA CYS A 35 4.57 13.29 19.18
C CYS A 35 4.36 14.65 19.88
N GLN A 36 3.88 15.66 19.13
CA GLN A 36 3.66 17.01 19.62
C GLN A 36 2.19 17.21 20.06
N PRO A 37 1.92 17.98 21.12
CA PRO A 37 0.55 18.33 21.54
C PRO A 37 -0.22 19.12 20.47
N SER A 38 0.50 19.89 19.65
CA SER A 38 -0.03 20.67 18.55
C SER A 38 0.99 20.70 17.42
N ILE A 39 0.50 20.54 16.19
CA ILE A 39 1.27 20.70 14.97
C ILE A 39 0.80 21.99 14.31
N GLU A 40 1.73 22.86 13.94
CA GLU A 40 1.38 24.06 13.19
C GLU A 40 0.80 23.68 11.83
N LYS A 41 -0.24 24.40 11.41
CA LYS A 41 -0.84 24.20 10.10
C LYS A 41 0.25 24.37 9.02
N ASP A 42 0.23 23.49 8.02
CA ASP A 42 1.16 23.49 6.88
C ASP A 42 2.62 23.17 7.23
N SER A 43 2.90 22.71 8.45
CA SER A 43 4.23 22.19 8.81
C SER A 43 4.48 20.80 8.22
N VAL A 44 5.73 20.55 7.83
CA VAL A 44 6.16 19.24 7.34
C VAL A 44 6.36 18.30 8.53
N VAL A 45 5.46 17.34 8.66
CA VAL A 45 5.47 16.34 9.76
C VAL A 45 6.26 15.08 9.39
N LEU A 46 6.42 14.82 8.09
CA LEU A 46 7.05 13.63 7.54
C LEU A 46 7.63 13.97 6.17
N SER A 47 8.89 13.60 5.94
CA SER A 47 9.55 13.73 4.63
C SER A 47 10.21 12.41 4.32
N ILE A 48 9.87 11.81 3.19
CA ILE A 48 10.32 10.47 2.81
C ILE A 48 11.15 10.58 1.53
N PRO A 49 12.40 10.09 1.50
CA PRO A 49 13.21 10.08 0.30
C PRO A 49 12.55 9.27 -0.82
N GLU A 50 12.46 9.83 -2.02
CA GLU A 50 11.87 9.13 -3.17
C GLU A 50 12.59 7.82 -3.53
N ALA A 51 13.88 7.72 -3.18
CA ALA A 51 14.71 6.53 -3.41
C ALA A 51 14.19 5.26 -2.74
N ILE A 52 13.28 5.37 -1.75
CA ILE A 52 12.69 4.21 -1.07
C ILE A 52 11.29 3.87 -1.56
N PHE A 53 10.76 4.61 -2.53
CA PHE A 53 9.45 4.34 -3.10
C PHE A 53 9.54 3.08 -3.95
N ILE A 54 8.55 2.21 -3.82
CA ILE A 54 8.39 1.07 -4.72
C ILE A 54 7.50 1.52 -5.87
N LYS A 55 8.12 1.73 -7.03
CA LYS A 55 7.48 2.18 -8.25
C LYS A 55 7.43 1.06 -9.30
N PRO A 56 6.52 1.13 -10.27
CA PRO A 56 6.50 0.22 -11.40
C PRO A 56 7.83 0.24 -12.19
N SER A 57 8.36 -0.94 -12.54
CA SER A 57 9.61 -1.04 -13.31
C SER A 57 9.40 -0.94 -14.83
N TYR A 58 8.19 -1.22 -15.31
CA TYR A 58 7.82 -1.24 -16.74
C TYR A 58 8.71 -2.09 -17.64
N GLN A 59 9.33 -3.13 -17.07
CA GLN A 59 10.19 -4.06 -17.79
C GLN A 59 9.43 -5.09 -18.64
N ILE A 60 8.11 -5.19 -18.45
CA ILE A 60 7.22 -6.18 -19.09
C ILE A 60 6.08 -5.38 -19.71
N GLU A 61 6.05 -5.29 -21.04
CA GLU A 61 5.09 -4.41 -21.74
C GLU A 61 3.62 -4.79 -21.52
N ASP A 62 3.32 -6.06 -21.23
CA ASP A 62 1.96 -6.54 -21.00
C ASP A 62 1.44 -6.24 -19.58
N PHE A 63 2.28 -5.71 -18.69
CA PHE A 63 1.91 -5.42 -17.30
C PHE A 63 1.53 -3.96 -17.14
N SER A 64 0.41 -3.70 -16.44
CA SER A 64 0.11 -2.35 -15.95
C SER A 64 1.07 -1.94 -14.83
N GLY A 65 1.12 -0.65 -14.47
CA GLY A 65 1.90 -0.21 -13.31
C GLY A 65 1.56 -0.96 -12.02
N PHE A 66 0.27 -1.20 -11.78
CA PHE A 66 -0.22 -2.02 -10.67
C PHE A 66 0.38 -3.44 -10.68
N GLU A 67 0.43 -4.10 -11.83
CA GLU A 67 0.97 -5.46 -11.97
C GLU A 67 2.50 -5.50 -11.82
N HIS A 68 3.20 -4.45 -12.22
CA HIS A 68 4.62 -4.31 -11.92
C HIS A 68 4.91 -4.26 -10.43
N ILE A 69 4.08 -3.58 -9.63
CA ILE A 69 4.23 -3.54 -8.18
C ILE A 69 3.91 -4.92 -7.58
N ILE A 70 2.89 -5.64 -8.10
CA ILE A 70 2.63 -7.03 -7.68
C ILE A 70 3.88 -7.88 -7.86
N LEU A 71 4.49 -7.82 -9.05
CA LEU A 71 5.68 -8.59 -9.36
C LEU A 71 6.82 -8.28 -8.38
N HIS A 72 7.05 -7.01 -8.08
CA HIS A 72 8.06 -6.57 -7.11
C HIS A 72 7.80 -7.20 -5.72
N LEU A 73 6.57 -7.10 -5.19
CA LEU A 73 6.21 -7.66 -3.88
C LEU A 73 6.37 -9.19 -3.79
N LEU A 74 6.18 -9.89 -4.92
CA LEU A 74 6.33 -11.34 -5.00
C LEU A 74 7.79 -11.77 -5.12
N GLN A 75 8.64 -10.98 -5.79
CA GLN A 75 10.06 -11.28 -6.02
C GLN A 75 10.95 -10.83 -4.84
N GLU A 76 10.74 -9.62 -4.33
CA GLU A 76 11.60 -8.96 -3.34
C GLU A 76 11.27 -9.34 -1.89
N LYS A 77 11.15 -10.64 -1.62
CA LYS A 77 10.78 -11.17 -0.29
C LYS A 77 11.75 -10.78 0.83
N SER A 78 13.00 -10.48 0.49
CA SER A 78 14.01 -10.03 1.44
C SER A 78 13.91 -8.56 1.83
N HIS A 79 13.23 -7.74 1.01
CA HIS A 79 13.15 -6.30 1.21
C HIS A 79 12.46 -5.99 2.56
N PRO A 80 13.03 -5.11 3.41
CA PRO A 80 12.50 -4.82 4.75
C PRO A 80 11.02 -4.44 4.77
N TYR A 81 10.60 -3.52 3.90
CA TYR A 81 9.19 -3.15 3.79
C TYR A 81 8.29 -4.32 3.33
N VAL A 82 8.75 -5.17 2.41
CA VAL A 82 7.99 -6.35 1.98
C VAL A 82 7.85 -7.36 3.13
N LYS A 83 8.91 -7.57 3.92
CA LYS A 83 8.86 -8.39 5.13
C LYS A 83 7.89 -7.82 6.17
N PHE A 84 7.84 -6.50 6.32
CA PHE A 84 6.90 -5.84 7.20
C PHE A 84 5.45 -6.00 6.70
N LEU A 85 5.17 -5.74 5.42
CA LEU A 85 3.84 -5.92 4.82
C LEU A 85 3.32 -7.36 4.94
N ARG A 86 4.20 -8.37 4.93
CA ARG A 86 3.81 -9.78 5.17
C ARG A 86 3.50 -10.09 6.62
N SER A 87 3.94 -9.24 7.56
CA SER A 87 3.65 -9.40 8.98
C SER A 87 2.28 -8.83 9.38
N ILE A 88 1.65 -8.05 8.50
CA ILE A 88 0.36 -7.40 8.74
C ILE A 88 -0.73 -7.95 7.80
N SER A 89 -1.99 -7.92 8.25
CA SER A 89 -3.10 -8.35 7.41
C SER A 89 -3.42 -7.30 6.35
N CYS A 90 -3.19 -7.63 5.09
CA CYS A 90 -3.58 -6.80 3.94
C CYS A 90 -4.88 -7.26 3.27
N ILE A 91 -5.30 -8.50 3.52
CA ILE A 91 -6.48 -9.09 2.89
C ILE A 91 -7.74 -8.58 3.60
N PRO A 92 -8.67 -7.92 2.90
CA PRO A 92 -9.90 -7.44 3.52
C PRO A 92 -10.74 -8.58 4.08
N SER A 93 -11.28 -8.38 5.29
CA SER A 93 -12.13 -9.37 5.96
C SER A 93 -13.34 -9.77 5.11
N TRP A 94 -13.88 -8.83 4.32
CA TRP A 94 -15.04 -9.09 3.47
C TRP A 94 -14.80 -10.16 2.42
N ARG A 95 -13.53 -10.41 2.03
CA ARG A 95 -13.22 -11.44 1.04
C ARG A 95 -13.51 -12.85 1.54
N ARG A 96 -13.69 -13.02 2.85
CA ARG A 96 -14.09 -14.28 3.49
C ARG A 96 -15.59 -14.54 3.43
N PHE A 97 -16.41 -13.57 2.97
CA PHE A 97 -17.87 -13.71 2.88
C PHE A 97 -18.34 -13.90 1.43
N SER A 98 -19.50 -14.53 1.26
CA SER A 98 -20.15 -14.66 -0.06
C SER A 98 -20.61 -13.31 -0.58
N THR A 99 -20.36 -13.05 -1.87
CA THR A 99 -20.76 -11.81 -2.56
C THR A 99 -22.27 -11.63 -2.67
N GLU A 100 -23.04 -12.72 -2.49
CA GLU A 100 -24.51 -12.72 -2.57
C GLU A 100 -25.17 -11.92 -1.44
N GLN A 101 -24.43 -11.60 -0.38
CA GLN A 101 -24.93 -10.85 0.77
C GLN A 101 -24.64 -9.35 0.69
N TYR A 102 -23.97 -8.87 -0.36
CA TYR A 102 -23.68 -7.45 -0.47
C TYR A 102 -24.93 -6.62 -0.79
N PRO A 103 -25.05 -5.40 -0.22
CA PRO A 103 -26.03 -4.42 -0.67
C PRO A 103 -25.99 -4.24 -2.20
N ARG A 104 -27.15 -4.06 -2.83
CA ARG A 104 -27.27 -3.95 -4.30
C ARG A 104 -26.35 -2.89 -4.91
N GLN A 105 -26.04 -1.83 -4.16
CA GLN A 105 -25.15 -0.76 -4.59
C GLN A 105 -23.70 -1.24 -4.79
N LEU A 106 -23.29 -2.31 -4.09
CA LEU A 106 -21.94 -2.87 -4.16
C LEU A 106 -21.80 -3.98 -5.19
N THR A 107 -22.90 -4.52 -5.73
CA THR A 107 -22.85 -5.66 -6.68
C THR A 107 -21.99 -5.35 -7.91
N ASN A 108 -22.21 -4.21 -8.56
CA ASN A 108 -21.44 -3.82 -9.75
C ASN A 108 -19.96 -3.49 -9.43
N PRO A 109 -19.65 -2.67 -8.41
CA PRO A 109 -18.26 -2.47 -7.98
C PRO A 109 -17.53 -3.78 -7.66
N MET A 110 -18.16 -4.70 -6.93
CA MET A 110 -17.55 -5.98 -6.58
C MET A 110 -17.34 -6.89 -7.79
N LYS A 111 -18.28 -6.88 -8.74
CA LYS A 111 -18.11 -7.60 -10.02
C LYS A 111 -16.91 -7.05 -10.80
N LYS A 112 -16.81 -5.73 -10.96
CA LYS A 112 -15.68 -5.07 -11.64
C LYS A 112 -14.35 -5.36 -10.93
N HIS A 113 -14.34 -5.34 -9.60
CA HIS A 113 -13.17 -5.72 -8.80
C HIS A 113 -12.75 -7.16 -9.05
N LEU A 114 -13.70 -8.10 -9.07
CA LEU A 114 -13.42 -9.51 -9.31
C LEU A 114 -12.93 -9.77 -10.74
N GLU A 115 -13.48 -9.07 -11.73
CA GLU A 115 -12.99 -9.10 -13.12
C GLU A 115 -11.53 -8.64 -13.20
N LYS A 116 -11.19 -7.48 -12.61
CA LYS A 116 -9.80 -6.99 -12.53
C LYS A 116 -8.88 -7.99 -11.81
N TYR A 117 -9.32 -8.50 -10.65
CA TYR A 117 -8.56 -9.49 -9.88
C TYR A 117 -8.25 -10.73 -10.72
N ASN A 118 -9.26 -11.28 -11.40
CA ASN A 118 -9.08 -12.46 -12.24
C ASN A 118 -8.16 -12.17 -13.42
N GLN A 119 -8.32 -11.03 -14.11
CA GLN A 119 -7.45 -10.64 -15.22
C GLN A 119 -5.98 -10.61 -14.79
N SER A 120 -5.65 -9.91 -13.70
CA SER A 120 -4.28 -9.91 -13.18
C SER A 120 -3.87 -11.30 -12.69
N ARG A 121 -4.72 -12.05 -11.97
CA ARG A 121 -4.39 -13.39 -11.47
C ARG A 121 -3.90 -14.33 -12.57
N HIS A 122 -4.49 -14.27 -13.77
CA HIS A 122 -4.07 -15.09 -14.91
C HIS A 122 -2.61 -14.81 -15.33
N LYS A 123 -2.16 -13.54 -15.26
CA LYS A 123 -0.78 -13.15 -15.59
C LYS A 123 0.27 -13.65 -14.58
N PHE A 124 -0.18 -14.03 -13.38
CA PHE A 124 0.67 -14.52 -12.29
C PHE A 124 0.41 -16.00 -11.96
N ALA A 125 -0.03 -16.81 -12.94
CA ALA A 125 -0.37 -18.23 -12.77
C ALA A 125 0.74 -19.08 -12.12
N GLN A 126 2.00 -18.66 -12.24
CA GLN A 126 3.18 -19.31 -11.64
C GLN A 126 3.30 -19.14 -10.12
N TYR A 127 2.62 -18.14 -9.54
CA TYR A 127 2.60 -17.93 -8.09
C TYR A 127 1.38 -18.63 -7.48
N ASN A 128 1.51 -19.06 -6.21
CA ASN A 128 0.38 -19.64 -5.50
C ASN A 128 -0.68 -18.58 -5.18
N ASP A 129 -1.90 -19.04 -4.94
CA ASP A 129 -3.06 -18.15 -4.75
C ASP A 129 -2.92 -17.25 -3.52
N GLU A 130 -2.36 -17.74 -2.42
CA GLU A 130 -2.21 -16.95 -1.19
C GLU A 130 -1.21 -15.80 -1.37
N GLU A 131 -0.09 -16.06 -2.05
CA GLU A 131 0.92 -15.04 -2.34
C GLU A 131 0.39 -13.97 -3.27
N PHE A 132 -0.28 -14.35 -4.36
CA PHE A 132 -0.87 -13.39 -5.28
C PHE A 132 -1.98 -12.58 -4.59
N LEU A 133 -2.86 -13.25 -3.84
CA LEU A 133 -3.95 -12.60 -3.11
C LEU A 133 -3.41 -11.55 -2.13
N TRP A 134 -2.36 -11.90 -1.37
CA TRP A 134 -1.69 -10.96 -0.47
C TRP A 134 -1.12 -9.76 -1.23
N ALA A 135 -0.35 -9.98 -2.31
CA ALA A 135 0.29 -8.89 -3.06
C ALA A 135 -0.74 -7.96 -3.70
N TYR A 136 -1.79 -8.53 -4.31
CA TYR A 136 -2.87 -7.79 -4.93
C TYR A 136 -3.57 -6.86 -3.93
N TYR A 137 -3.92 -7.36 -2.74
CA TYR A 137 -4.60 -6.57 -1.73
C TYR A 137 -3.69 -5.63 -0.94
N ALA A 138 -2.40 -5.96 -0.79
CA ALA A 138 -1.41 -5.05 -0.23
C ALA A 138 -1.37 -3.73 -1.04
N ILE A 139 -1.38 -3.82 -2.37
CA ILE A 139 -1.35 -2.63 -3.23
C ILE A 139 -2.69 -1.89 -3.18
N ASN A 140 -3.82 -2.59 -3.36
CA ASN A 140 -5.16 -1.97 -3.33
C ASN A 140 -5.44 -1.15 -2.05
N THR A 141 -4.77 -1.46 -0.95
CA THR A 141 -5.01 -0.81 0.35
C THR A 141 -3.96 0.22 0.74
N ARG A 142 -2.82 0.28 0.05
CA ARG A 142 -1.65 1.09 0.47
C ARG A 142 -0.98 1.88 -0.64
N CYS A 143 -1.32 1.64 -1.90
CA CYS A 143 -0.76 2.43 -2.98
C CYS A 143 -1.27 3.87 -2.93
N VAL A 144 -0.40 4.78 -3.33
CA VAL A 144 -0.74 6.19 -3.54
C VAL A 144 -0.48 6.54 -5.00
N HIS A 145 -1.17 7.56 -5.49
CA HIS A 145 -0.85 8.15 -6.78
C HIS A 145 0.39 9.03 -6.61
N PHE A 146 1.36 8.86 -7.51
CA PHE A 146 2.58 9.64 -7.57
C PHE A 146 2.83 10.02 -9.02
N ASP A 147 2.85 11.33 -9.29
CA ASP A 147 3.06 11.87 -10.62
C ASP A 147 4.51 11.58 -11.08
N MET A 148 4.68 10.45 -11.77
CA MET A 148 5.94 10.13 -12.42
C MET A 148 6.07 10.95 -13.71
N GLU A 149 7.28 11.34 -14.08
CA GLU A 149 7.59 12.11 -15.32
C GLU A 149 7.33 11.34 -16.62
N ARG A 150 6.44 10.34 -16.60
CA ARG A 150 6.07 9.53 -17.74
C ARG A 150 4.63 9.86 -18.12
N ASP A 151 4.40 10.10 -19.40
CA ASP A 151 3.06 10.16 -19.97
C ASP A 151 2.41 8.77 -19.83
N SER A 152 1.72 8.57 -18.71
CA SER A 152 0.96 7.36 -18.43
C SER A 152 -0.25 7.30 -19.37
N LYS A 153 -0.51 6.11 -19.91
CA LYS A 153 -1.73 5.86 -20.70
C LYS A 153 -2.89 5.42 -19.81
N GLU A 154 -2.60 4.92 -18.61
CA GLU A 154 -3.58 4.38 -17.67
C GLU A 154 -3.37 4.92 -16.24
N GLN A 155 -4.44 5.26 -15.54
CA GLN A 155 -4.37 5.77 -14.15
C GLN A 155 -3.57 4.85 -13.20
N ASP A 156 -3.59 3.54 -13.45
CA ASP A 156 -2.90 2.53 -12.64
C ASP A 156 -1.37 2.53 -12.88
N ASP A 157 -0.88 3.27 -13.88
CA ASP A 157 0.55 3.43 -14.14
C ASP A 157 1.23 4.35 -13.12
N ASN A 158 0.53 5.34 -12.58
CA ASN A 158 1.10 6.31 -11.64
C ASN A 158 0.94 5.91 -10.17
N LEU A 159 0.81 4.61 -9.89
CA LEU A 159 0.75 4.10 -8.53
C LEU A 159 2.15 3.82 -7.99
N CYS A 160 2.36 4.03 -6.70
CA CYS A 160 3.54 3.55 -5.99
C CYS A 160 3.20 3.15 -4.55
N LEU A 161 4.09 2.41 -3.90
CA LEU A 161 4.06 2.22 -2.45
C LEU A 161 5.13 3.12 -1.84
N ILE A 162 4.72 3.90 -0.84
CA ILE A 162 5.61 4.75 -0.07
C ILE A 162 5.66 4.17 1.35
N PRO A 163 6.74 3.43 1.70
CA PRO A 163 6.87 2.88 3.05
C PRO A 163 6.71 3.99 4.09
N TYR A 164 5.98 3.70 5.17
CA TYR A 164 5.71 4.60 6.31
C TYR A 164 4.61 5.64 6.08
N LEU A 165 4.47 6.17 4.86
CA LEU A 165 3.30 6.99 4.51
C LEU A 165 2.01 6.17 4.63
N ASP A 166 2.08 4.88 4.37
CA ASP A 166 0.98 3.93 4.48
C ASP A 166 0.47 3.68 5.92
N PHE A 167 1.07 4.31 6.94
CA PHE A 167 0.52 4.40 8.30
C PHE A 167 -0.42 5.59 8.52
N VAL A 168 -0.54 6.50 7.55
CA VAL A 168 -1.51 7.60 7.64
C VAL A 168 -2.91 7.03 7.38
N ASN A 169 -3.69 6.88 8.45
CA ASN A 169 -5.05 6.40 8.35
C ASN A 169 -5.99 7.49 7.79
N HIS A 170 -7.00 7.08 7.03
CA HIS A 170 -8.00 8.00 6.50
C HIS A 170 -8.96 8.50 7.59
N SER A 171 -9.31 9.79 7.51
CA SER A 171 -10.37 10.42 8.29
C SER A 171 -11.32 11.15 7.35
N VAL A 172 -12.61 11.22 7.70
CA VAL A 172 -13.60 12.04 6.99
C VAL A 172 -13.26 13.54 7.09
N GLN A 173 -12.50 13.91 8.11
CA GLN A 173 -11.92 15.23 8.31
C GLN A 173 -10.40 15.07 8.38
N PRO A 174 -9.71 15.04 7.23
CA PRO A 174 -8.27 14.92 7.21
C PRO A 174 -7.62 16.19 7.77
N ASN A 175 -6.60 16.00 8.59
CA ASN A 175 -5.82 17.09 9.20
C ASN A 175 -4.50 17.34 8.46
N THR A 176 -4.31 16.69 7.31
CA THR A 176 -3.12 16.74 6.47
C THR A 176 -3.52 16.82 5.00
N ILE A 177 -2.64 17.40 4.17
CA ILE A 177 -2.70 17.33 2.71
C ILE A 177 -1.44 16.57 2.30
N SER A 178 -1.60 15.49 1.55
CA SER A 178 -0.50 14.67 1.01
C SER A 178 -0.14 15.09 -0.40
#